data_AF-A0A9P7FIP9-F1
#
_entry.id   AF-A0A9P7FIP9-F1
#
_cell.length_a   1.000
_cell.length_b   1.000
_cell.length_c   1.000
_cell.angle_alpha   90.00
_cell.angle_beta   90.00
_cell.angle_gamma   90.00
#
_symmetry.space_group_name_H-M   'P 1'
#
loop_
_entity.id
_entity.type
_entity.pdbx_description
1 polymer ?
#
loop_
_entity_poly.entity_id
_entity_poly.type
_entity_poly.pdbx_seq_one_letter_code
_entity_poly.pdbx_strand_id
1 'polypeptide(L)'
;MSQYIQAGCNDVAAPSSNHLPAGMLRPTTSVATARYGKSPSIYSYHTVIPPGCLSAPSTLNMQTKWNSYPHPEGQLYFQARLPNYVVVTEANVHRQETENQVSGCLKFIDDIISQQQIVIPPSSELFIELDEFPLSCAYYFVDHNTRRIFWIEQTSTELLDMGTIVSDSHRDIALERLYWVHVEFFPMHIYAQLSPQMVDDLIGVMSHGAADRMTSRSSTFPYTAERCGQLLQLLSLQRGRALDGHTLCFVARLWGAIENQRFLTYYGQEHAQLDRLQIMTPEEDMDHQWVKTIANLVLWGIPDRFFFELHDLFANEQVFVDQWQIFMTTCVSEWHTAVVWTFPITIATILSCLLSRASLSSALPAILSASGSLAVGSILLLKHHGLEDATASFAARYLRAAKSRSIGMLPSAIVFSLPKGLYLWSIVFMVAHFLLLASHVVGGFAMFGGACFLILLVWAALYVTSPDEYDQSSILSKILCRWHSIQGDPERGGSSA
;
A
#
# COMPACT_ATOMS: atom_id res chain seq x y z
N MET A 1 5.90 -10.76 -5.17
CA MET A 1 4.77 -10.10 -5.86
C MET A 1 3.46 -10.00 -5.05
N SER A 2 3.19 -10.85 -4.05
CA SER A 2 2.03 -10.66 -3.14
C SER A 2 2.04 -9.32 -2.35
N GLN A 3 3.18 -8.63 -2.31
CA GLN A 3 3.36 -7.33 -1.65
C GLN A 3 3.38 -6.10 -2.57
N TYR A 4 3.45 -6.25 -3.90
CA TYR A 4 3.71 -5.10 -4.81
C TYR A 4 2.92 -5.12 -6.13
N ILE A 5 1.84 -5.90 -6.23
CA ILE A 5 0.87 -5.71 -7.32
C ILE A 5 0.13 -4.40 -7.06
N GLN A 6 0.34 -3.43 -7.95
CA GLN A 6 -0.46 -2.22 -8.02
C GLN A 6 -1.94 -2.59 -8.07
N ALA A 7 -2.70 -1.88 -7.23
CA ALA A 7 -4.13 -1.82 -7.25
C ALA A 7 -4.59 -1.20 -8.57
N GLY A 8 -4.84 -2.05 -9.56
CA GLY A 8 -5.57 -1.75 -10.79
C GLY A 8 -6.79 -2.68 -10.88
N CYS A 9 -7.67 -2.63 -9.88
CA CYS A 9 -9.04 -3.12 -10.04
C CYS A 9 -9.96 -1.95 -9.74
N ASN A 10 -10.06 -1.07 -10.72
CA ASN A 10 -11.17 -0.14 -10.80
C ASN A 10 -12.41 -0.97 -11.08
N ASP A 11 -13.33 -1.07 -10.12
CA ASP A 11 -14.76 -1.26 -10.41
C ASP A 11 -15.25 0.02 -11.11
N VAL A 12 -14.78 0.26 -12.33
CA VAL A 12 -15.41 1.14 -13.28
C VAL A 12 -16.21 0.23 -14.18
N ALA A 13 -17.52 0.46 -14.19
CA ALA A 13 -18.49 -0.24 -15.01
C ALA A 13 -17.89 -0.58 -16.37
N ALA A 14 -17.97 -1.87 -16.72
CA ALA A 14 -17.64 -2.36 -18.06
C ALA A 14 -18.16 -1.35 -19.10
N PRO A 15 -17.31 -0.86 -20.01
CA PRO A 15 -17.80 -0.02 -21.09
C PRO A 15 -18.87 -0.82 -21.81
N SER A 16 -20.04 -0.20 -21.93
CA SER A 16 -21.22 -0.73 -22.60
C SER A 16 -20.80 -1.49 -23.86
N SER A 17 -21.23 -2.75 -23.93
CA SER A 17 -21.05 -3.70 -25.02
C SER A 17 -21.31 -3.06 -26.39
N ASN A 18 -20.25 -2.55 -27.01
CA ASN A 18 -20.20 -2.30 -28.43
C ASN A 18 -19.44 -3.47 -29.04
N HIS A 19 -20.12 -4.17 -29.95
CA HIS A 19 -19.64 -5.34 -30.67
C HIS A 19 -18.19 -5.16 -31.16
N LEU A 20 -17.23 -5.83 -30.50
CA LEU A 20 -15.84 -5.90 -30.95
C LEU A 20 -15.72 -6.96 -32.06
N PRO A 21 -15.06 -6.65 -33.20
CA PRO A 21 -14.87 -7.61 -34.29
C PRO A 21 -13.91 -8.75 -33.90
N ALA A 22 -14.08 -9.91 -34.54
CA ALA A 22 -13.27 -11.10 -34.30
C ALA A 22 -11.80 -10.93 -34.72
N GLY A 23 -10.86 -11.26 -33.82
CA GLY A 23 -9.42 -11.32 -34.09
C GLY A 23 -8.61 -10.08 -33.67
N MET A 24 -8.67 -9.67 -32.39
CA MET A 24 -7.97 -8.48 -31.92
C MET A 24 -6.73 -8.85 -31.09
N LEU A 25 -5.56 -8.33 -31.47
CA LEU A 25 -4.38 -8.31 -30.59
C LEU A 25 -4.57 -7.25 -29.52
N ARG A 26 -4.22 -7.59 -28.29
CA ARG A 26 -4.30 -6.67 -27.16
C ARG A 26 -2.91 -6.45 -26.56
N PRO A 27 -2.29 -5.27 -26.74
CA PRO A 27 -1.11 -4.90 -25.99
C PRO A 27 -1.38 -5.04 -24.48
N THR A 28 -0.48 -5.71 -23.76
CA THR A 28 -0.56 -5.85 -22.29
C THR A 28 0.82 -5.64 -21.66
N THR A 29 0.89 -5.67 -20.34
CA THR A 29 2.14 -5.60 -19.57
C THR A 29 2.35 -6.89 -18.79
N SER A 30 3.60 -7.14 -18.35
CA SER A 30 3.93 -8.30 -17.52
C SER A 30 3.23 -8.29 -16.16
N VAL A 31 2.86 -7.11 -15.63
CA VAL A 31 2.11 -6.99 -14.36
C VAL A 31 0.61 -7.19 -14.51
N ALA A 32 0.05 -7.04 -15.71
CA ALA A 32 -1.39 -7.16 -15.99
C ALA A 32 -1.82 -8.58 -16.42
N THR A 33 -0.93 -9.56 -16.32
CA THR A 33 -1.22 -10.95 -16.70
C THR A 33 -2.13 -11.64 -15.69
N ALA A 34 -2.90 -12.63 -16.13
CA ALA A 34 -3.83 -13.35 -15.25
C ALA A 34 -3.17 -14.44 -14.38
N ARG A 35 -1.83 -14.50 -14.32
CA ARG A 35 -1.06 -15.57 -13.64
C ARG A 35 -1.54 -15.88 -12.23
N TYR A 36 -1.67 -14.86 -11.37
CA TYR A 36 -2.12 -15.03 -9.98
C TYR A 36 -3.65 -14.87 -9.81
N GLY A 37 -4.39 -14.57 -10.88
CA GLY A 37 -5.85 -14.44 -10.87
C GLY A 37 -6.58 -15.74 -11.19
N LYS A 38 -5.87 -16.75 -11.71
CA LYS A 38 -6.43 -18.06 -12.09
C LYS A 38 -6.67 -18.93 -10.84
N SER A 39 -7.88 -19.46 -10.69
CA SER A 39 -8.22 -20.44 -9.63
C SER A 39 -8.84 -21.72 -10.21
N PRO A 40 -8.10 -22.51 -11.02
CA PRO A 40 -8.63 -23.74 -11.61
C PRO A 40 -8.74 -24.88 -10.58
N SER A 41 -9.80 -25.68 -10.69
CA SER A 41 -9.97 -26.90 -9.90
C SER A 41 -9.16 -28.06 -10.47
N ILE A 42 -8.49 -28.83 -9.60
CA ILE A 42 -7.74 -30.04 -9.97
C ILE A 42 -8.51 -31.26 -9.47
N TYR A 43 -8.66 -32.27 -10.33
CA TYR A 43 -9.23 -33.56 -9.95
C TYR A 43 -8.11 -34.60 -9.76
N SER A 44 -7.95 -35.09 -8.54
CA SER A 44 -7.01 -36.16 -8.21
C SER A 44 -7.60 -37.54 -8.47
N TYR A 45 -6.80 -38.46 -8.99
CA TYR A 45 -7.18 -39.87 -9.14
C TYR A 45 -6.02 -40.78 -8.74
N HIS A 46 -6.35 -41.95 -8.19
CA HIS A 46 -5.37 -43.02 -7.98
C HIS A 46 -5.17 -43.79 -9.28
N THR A 47 -3.92 -44.18 -9.57
CA THR A 47 -3.58 -44.99 -10.73
C THR A 47 -2.62 -46.11 -10.33
N VAL A 48 -2.59 -47.20 -11.09
CA VAL A 48 -1.69 -48.33 -10.86
C VAL A 48 -0.32 -47.97 -11.42
N ILE A 49 0.73 -48.12 -10.61
CA ILE A 49 2.13 -47.95 -11.05
C ILE A 49 2.60 -49.28 -11.63
N PRO A 50 2.93 -49.36 -12.94
CA PRO A 50 3.41 -50.60 -13.53
C PRO A 50 4.76 -51.03 -12.93
N PRO A 51 5.01 -52.34 -12.73
CA PRO A 51 6.31 -52.82 -12.25
C PRO A 51 7.42 -52.46 -13.24
N GLY A 52 8.53 -51.91 -12.73
CA GLY A 52 9.67 -51.47 -13.56
C GLY A 52 9.47 -50.13 -14.28
N CYS A 53 8.44 -49.35 -13.94
CA CYS A 53 8.21 -48.01 -14.49
C CYS A 53 9.29 -47.02 -13.99
N LEU A 54 10.39 -46.92 -14.73
CA LEU A 54 11.49 -45.95 -14.51
C LEU A 54 11.29 -44.65 -15.30
N SER A 55 10.25 -44.59 -16.13
CA SER A 55 9.95 -43.45 -16.99
C SER A 55 8.44 -43.23 -16.98
N ALA A 56 8.03 -41.97 -16.83
CA ALA A 56 6.64 -41.58 -17.03
C ALA A 56 6.15 -42.13 -18.38
N PRO A 57 4.91 -42.64 -18.48
CA PRO A 57 4.37 -43.07 -19.76
C PRO A 57 4.45 -41.90 -20.74
N SER A 58 5.33 -42.02 -21.72
CA SER A 58 5.54 -41.04 -22.78
C SER A 58 4.30 -40.97 -23.68
N THR A 59 3.27 -40.26 -23.25
CA THR A 59 2.26 -39.69 -24.16
C THR A 59 2.69 -38.32 -24.69
N LEU A 60 3.83 -37.80 -24.25
CA LEU A 60 4.51 -36.73 -24.97
C LEU A 60 5.06 -37.31 -26.27
N ASN A 61 4.28 -37.14 -27.35
CA ASN A 61 4.79 -37.17 -28.71
C ASN A 61 6.16 -36.46 -28.74
N MET A 62 7.21 -37.19 -29.12
CA MET A 62 8.60 -36.70 -29.29
C MET A 62 8.74 -35.65 -30.43
N GLN A 63 7.67 -34.92 -30.74
CA GLN A 63 7.58 -33.92 -31.81
C GLN A 63 6.88 -32.64 -31.34
N THR A 64 6.88 -32.34 -30.05
CA THR A 64 6.33 -31.08 -29.56
C THR A 64 7.30 -29.94 -29.91
N LYS A 65 6.82 -28.94 -30.68
CA LYS A 65 7.57 -27.70 -30.99
C LYS A 65 7.86 -26.85 -29.74
N TRP A 66 7.28 -27.22 -28.61
CA TRP A 66 7.27 -26.48 -27.36
C TRP A 66 8.02 -27.24 -26.27
N ASN A 67 9.00 -26.58 -25.66
CA ASN A 67 9.64 -27.01 -24.43
C ASN A 67 8.75 -26.63 -23.24
N SER A 68 8.61 -27.54 -22.28
CA SER A 68 7.82 -27.31 -21.05
C SER A 68 8.76 -27.03 -19.88
N TYR A 69 8.50 -25.98 -19.12
CA TYR A 69 9.30 -25.56 -17.99
C TYR A 69 8.43 -25.40 -16.73
N PRO A 70 8.72 -26.15 -15.65
CA PRO A 70 8.10 -25.90 -14.36
C PRO A 70 8.73 -24.66 -13.73
N HIS A 71 7.95 -23.61 -13.50
CA HIS A 71 8.40 -22.43 -12.75
C HIS A 71 8.82 -22.82 -11.31
N PRO A 72 9.76 -22.09 -10.67
CA PRO A 72 10.09 -22.31 -9.25
C PRO A 72 8.91 -22.30 -8.27
N GLU A 73 7.81 -21.63 -8.61
CA GLU A 73 6.54 -21.61 -7.85
C GLU A 73 5.57 -22.74 -8.22
N GLY A 74 5.90 -23.55 -9.21
CA GLY A 74 5.14 -24.75 -9.61
C GLY A 74 4.28 -24.61 -10.87
N GLN A 75 3.95 -23.38 -11.30
CA GLN A 75 3.17 -23.16 -12.53
C GLN A 75 3.96 -23.62 -13.77
N LEU A 76 3.35 -24.41 -14.65
CA LEU A 76 3.95 -24.82 -15.91
C LEU A 76 3.80 -23.71 -16.95
N TYR A 77 4.87 -23.46 -17.71
CA TYR A 77 4.85 -22.60 -18.88
C TYR A 77 5.61 -23.26 -20.03
N PHE A 78 5.43 -22.72 -21.24
CA PHE A 78 5.92 -23.30 -22.47
C PHE A 78 6.73 -22.30 -23.27
N GLN A 79 7.75 -22.80 -23.94
CA GLN A 79 8.64 -22.00 -24.78
C GLN A 79 8.81 -22.67 -26.14
N ALA A 80 8.72 -21.88 -27.21
CA ALA A 80 9.05 -22.32 -28.56
C ALA A 80 10.08 -21.37 -29.17
N ARG A 81 11.04 -21.91 -29.92
CA ARG A 81 12.01 -21.11 -30.66
C ARG A 81 11.54 -20.98 -32.11
N LEU A 82 11.19 -19.76 -32.52
CA LEU A 82 10.90 -19.45 -33.93
C LEU A 82 12.16 -18.89 -34.61
N PRO A 83 12.19 -18.78 -35.95
CA PRO A 83 13.35 -18.25 -36.66
C PRO A 83 13.75 -16.82 -36.26
N ASN A 84 12.75 -15.98 -35.95
CA ASN A 84 12.96 -14.54 -35.72
C ASN A 84 13.03 -14.15 -34.23
N TYR A 85 12.36 -14.90 -33.35
CA TYR A 85 12.27 -14.61 -31.92
C TYR A 85 11.86 -15.87 -31.13
N VAL A 86 11.98 -15.81 -29.81
CA VAL A 86 11.47 -16.86 -28.91
C VAL A 86 10.04 -16.53 -28.49
N VAL A 87 9.19 -17.54 -28.27
CA VAL A 87 7.82 -17.36 -27.78
C VAL A 87 7.65 -18.07 -26.46
N VAL A 88 7.00 -17.41 -25.50
CA VAL A 88 6.59 -17.99 -24.22
C VAL A 88 5.11 -17.81 -23.96
N THR A 89 4.50 -18.81 -23.33
CA THR A 89 3.10 -18.77 -22.92
C THR A 89 2.84 -19.67 -21.72
N GLU A 90 1.88 -19.30 -20.87
CA GLU A 90 1.34 -20.17 -19.82
C GLU A 90 0.15 -21.02 -20.29
N ALA A 91 -0.34 -20.79 -21.51
CA ALA A 91 -1.44 -21.57 -22.06
C ALA A 91 -0.98 -23.03 -22.29
N ASN A 92 -1.79 -24.00 -21.88
CA ASN A 92 -1.43 -25.42 -21.99
C ASN A 92 -1.45 -25.90 -23.46
N VAL A 93 -0.34 -25.73 -24.16
CA VAL A 93 -0.14 -26.09 -25.57
C VAL A 93 -0.08 -27.60 -25.81
N HIS A 94 -0.06 -28.44 -24.77
CA HIS A 94 -0.25 -29.89 -24.96
C HIS A 94 -1.67 -30.25 -25.36
N ARG A 95 -2.63 -29.32 -25.20
CA ARG A 95 -3.97 -29.45 -25.79
C ARG A 95 -3.95 -28.89 -27.21
N GLN A 96 -4.33 -29.72 -28.18
CA GLN A 96 -4.30 -29.35 -29.60
C GLN A 96 -5.10 -28.07 -29.92
N GLU A 97 -6.25 -27.88 -29.25
CA GLU A 97 -7.06 -26.67 -29.41
C GLU A 97 -6.30 -25.40 -28.99
N THR A 98 -5.66 -25.43 -27.83
CA THR A 98 -4.81 -24.33 -27.33
C THR A 98 -3.64 -24.07 -28.27
N GLU A 99 -2.96 -25.12 -28.74
CA GLU A 99 -1.84 -24.98 -29.68
C GLU A 99 -2.29 -24.31 -30.99
N ASN A 100 -3.47 -24.68 -31.51
CA ASN A 100 -4.04 -24.08 -32.71
C ASN A 100 -4.38 -22.60 -32.50
N GLN A 101 -4.91 -22.22 -31.33
CA GLN A 101 -5.20 -20.83 -30.97
C GLN A 101 -3.92 -19.99 -30.87
N VAL A 102 -2.89 -20.47 -30.16
CA VAL A 102 -1.59 -19.80 -30.07
C VAL A 102 -0.96 -19.65 -31.46
N SER A 103 -1.02 -20.70 -32.27
CA SER A 103 -0.49 -20.67 -33.66
C SER A 103 -1.24 -19.67 -34.54
N GLY A 104 -2.56 -19.51 -34.36
CA GLY A 104 -3.35 -18.49 -35.05
C GLY A 104 -2.92 -17.08 -34.67
N CYS A 105 -2.70 -16.83 -33.37
CA CYS A 105 -2.21 -15.55 -32.86
C CYS A 105 -0.81 -15.23 -33.38
N LEU A 106 0.10 -16.21 -33.39
CA LEU A 106 1.46 -16.05 -33.92
C LEU A 106 1.48 -15.66 -35.38
N LYS A 107 0.65 -16.31 -36.22
CA LYS A 107 0.52 -15.94 -37.63
C LYS A 107 0.07 -14.49 -37.81
N PHE A 108 -0.90 -14.06 -37.02
CA PHE A 108 -1.39 -12.69 -37.08
C PHE A 108 -0.33 -11.66 -36.65
N ILE A 109 0.48 -11.98 -35.63
CA ILE A 109 1.63 -11.16 -35.23
C ILE A 109 2.70 -11.10 -36.34
N ASP A 110 3.04 -12.25 -36.94
CA ASP A 110 4.02 -12.31 -38.03
C ASP A 110 3.55 -11.54 -39.28
N ASP A 111 2.24 -11.58 -39.58
CA ASP A 111 1.63 -10.81 -40.66
C ASP A 111 1.78 -9.30 -40.41
N ILE A 112 1.55 -8.83 -39.18
CA ILE A 112 1.73 -7.40 -38.82
C ILE A 112 3.21 -6.99 -38.91
N ILE A 113 4.12 -7.79 -38.34
CA ILE A 113 5.56 -7.53 -38.41
C ILE A 113 6.00 -7.40 -39.87
N SER A 114 5.52 -8.30 -40.74
CA SER A 114 5.84 -8.30 -42.16
C SER A 114 5.21 -7.12 -42.91
N GLN A 115 3.94 -6.79 -42.65
CA GLN A 115 3.25 -5.68 -43.29
C GLN A 115 3.83 -4.32 -42.92
N GLN A 116 4.21 -4.14 -41.65
CA GLN A 116 4.75 -2.89 -41.11
C GLN A 116 6.28 -2.82 -41.18
N GLN A 117 6.95 -3.88 -41.64
CA GLN A 117 8.41 -3.97 -41.76
C GLN A 117 9.14 -3.69 -40.43
N ILE A 118 8.61 -4.23 -39.34
CA ILE A 118 9.16 -4.02 -37.99
C ILE A 118 10.40 -4.91 -37.81
N VAL A 119 11.51 -4.31 -37.39
CA VAL A 119 12.74 -5.04 -37.08
C VAL A 119 12.70 -5.50 -35.62
N ILE A 120 12.58 -6.81 -35.41
CA ILE A 120 12.62 -7.43 -34.08
C ILE A 120 14.09 -7.74 -33.71
N PRO A 121 14.60 -7.26 -32.56
CA PRO A 121 15.93 -7.61 -32.08
C PRO A 121 16.13 -9.13 -31.92
N PRO A 122 17.32 -9.68 -32.21
CA PRO A 122 17.57 -11.13 -32.08
C PRO A 122 17.47 -11.66 -30.66
N SER A 123 17.66 -10.80 -29.65
CA SER A 123 17.51 -11.10 -28.23
C SER A 123 16.07 -10.96 -27.73
N SER A 124 15.10 -10.85 -28.65
CA SER A 124 13.70 -10.67 -28.30
C SER A 124 12.94 -11.97 -28.03
N GLU A 125 12.04 -11.87 -27.05
CA GLU A 125 11.08 -12.88 -26.66
C GLU A 125 9.67 -12.30 -26.67
N LEU A 126 8.72 -13.06 -27.22
CA LEU A 126 7.32 -12.73 -27.30
C LEU A 126 6.56 -13.48 -26.21
N PHE A 127 5.83 -12.77 -25.36
CA PHE A 127 4.82 -13.36 -24.49
C PHE A 127 3.45 -13.34 -25.15
N ILE A 128 2.72 -14.45 -25.06
CA ILE A 128 1.31 -14.57 -25.47
C ILE A 128 0.47 -15.15 -24.34
N GLU A 129 -0.63 -14.48 -24.04
CA GLU A 129 -1.72 -14.97 -23.22
C GLU A 129 -3.02 -15.02 -24.04
N LEU A 130 -3.66 -16.19 -24.08
CA LEU A 130 -4.94 -16.35 -24.77
C LEU A 130 -6.06 -15.69 -23.97
N ASP A 131 -6.96 -15.02 -24.69
CA ASP A 131 -8.15 -14.38 -24.12
C ASP A 131 -9.34 -15.36 -24.07
N GLU A 132 -10.45 -14.94 -23.47
CA GLU A 132 -11.71 -15.72 -23.46
C GLU A 132 -12.31 -15.87 -24.86
N PHE A 133 -12.03 -14.91 -25.75
CA PHE A 133 -12.53 -14.91 -27.12
C PHE A 133 -11.60 -15.70 -28.07
N PRO A 134 -12.15 -16.54 -28.97
CA PRO A 134 -11.35 -17.23 -29.97
C PRO A 134 -10.55 -16.25 -30.83
N LEU A 135 -9.25 -16.51 -31.00
CA LEU A 135 -8.32 -15.70 -31.80
C LEU A 135 -8.06 -14.28 -31.26
N SER A 136 -8.45 -13.97 -30.02
CA SER A 136 -7.97 -12.80 -29.28
C SER A 136 -6.82 -13.23 -28.35
N CYS A 137 -5.75 -12.46 -28.32
CA CYS A 137 -4.67 -12.69 -27.37
C CYS A 137 -4.04 -11.39 -26.89
N ALA A 138 -3.59 -11.43 -25.64
CA ALA A 138 -2.78 -10.40 -25.05
C ALA A 138 -1.30 -10.69 -25.30
N TYR A 139 -0.52 -9.67 -25.66
CA TYR A 139 0.89 -9.85 -26.00
C TYR A 139 1.78 -8.69 -25.54
N TYR A 140 3.07 -8.98 -25.45
CA TYR A 140 4.14 -8.00 -25.42
C TYR A 140 5.46 -8.66 -25.85
N PHE A 141 6.39 -7.87 -26.38
CA PHE A 141 7.75 -8.31 -26.64
C PHE A 141 8.69 -7.83 -25.53
N VAL A 142 9.77 -8.58 -25.34
CA VAL A 142 10.84 -8.28 -24.39
C VAL A 142 12.15 -8.37 -25.12
N ASP A 143 13.06 -7.43 -24.91
CA ASP A 143 14.46 -7.55 -25.35
C ASP A 143 15.37 -7.74 -24.13
N HIS A 144 16.02 -8.91 -24.06
CA HIS A 144 16.94 -9.26 -22.97
C HIS A 144 18.26 -8.48 -22.99
N ASN A 145 18.66 -7.92 -24.14
CA ASN A 145 19.89 -7.14 -24.23
C ASN A 145 19.69 -5.73 -23.65
N THR A 146 18.61 -5.04 -24.03
CA THR A 146 18.30 -3.72 -23.47
C THR A 146 17.52 -3.78 -22.15
N ARG A 147 17.06 -4.96 -21.74
CA ARG A 147 16.22 -5.21 -20.55
C ARG A 147 14.92 -4.40 -20.56
N ARG A 148 14.19 -4.43 -21.69
CA ARG A 148 12.99 -3.60 -21.89
C ARG A 148 11.86 -4.40 -22.51
N ILE A 149 10.63 -3.98 -22.21
CA ILE A 149 9.42 -4.43 -22.90
C ILE A 149 9.10 -3.46 -24.05
N PHE A 150 8.53 -3.96 -25.14
CA PHE A 150 8.01 -3.15 -26.23
C PHE A 150 6.81 -3.83 -26.92
N TRP A 151 6.14 -3.08 -27.79
CA TRP A 151 4.97 -3.53 -28.55
C TRP A 151 5.15 -3.22 -30.03
N ILE A 152 4.49 -3.99 -30.89
CA ILE A 152 4.51 -3.76 -32.35
C ILE A 152 3.46 -2.73 -32.76
N GLU A 153 2.42 -2.54 -31.95
CA GLU A 153 1.39 -1.53 -32.17
C GLU A 153 1.69 -0.26 -31.36
N GLN A 154 1.25 0.89 -31.89
CA GLN A 154 1.28 2.14 -31.15
C GLN A 154 0.34 2.04 -29.95
N THR A 155 0.88 2.30 -28.76
CA THR A 155 0.15 2.26 -27.49
C THR A 155 0.54 3.44 -26.61
N SER A 156 -0.24 3.70 -25.56
CA SER A 156 0.05 4.73 -24.56
C SER A 156 0.23 4.13 -23.18
N THR A 157 0.91 4.85 -22.31
CA THR A 157 1.16 4.42 -20.93
C THR A 157 -0.11 4.40 -20.10
N GLU A 158 -1.11 5.20 -20.47
CA GLU A 158 -2.45 5.17 -19.88
C GLU A 158 -3.19 3.88 -20.26
N LEU A 159 -3.18 3.50 -21.55
CA LEU A 159 -3.83 2.26 -22.01
C LEU A 159 -3.19 1.00 -21.41
N LEU A 160 -1.90 1.06 -21.09
CA LEU A 160 -1.14 -0.02 -20.48
C LEU A 160 -1.10 0.02 -18.94
N ASP A 161 -1.72 1.04 -18.32
CA ASP A 161 -1.70 1.28 -16.88
C ASP A 161 -0.27 1.28 -16.29
N MET A 162 0.66 1.95 -16.98
CA MET A 162 2.09 2.00 -16.58
C MET A 162 2.40 3.07 -15.52
N GLY A 163 1.41 3.88 -15.14
CA GLY A 163 1.60 5.07 -14.31
C GLY A 163 2.03 6.30 -15.12
N THR A 164 2.19 7.43 -14.42
CA THR A 164 2.57 8.71 -15.01
C THR A 164 4.07 8.80 -15.27
N ILE A 165 4.44 9.37 -16.41
CA ILE A 165 5.82 9.49 -16.86
C ILE A 165 6.19 10.96 -16.97
N VAL A 166 7.41 11.31 -16.52
CA VAL A 166 7.91 12.69 -16.48
C VAL A 166 9.03 12.96 -17.49
N SER A 167 9.66 11.91 -18.03
CA SER A 167 10.70 12.02 -19.06
C SER A 167 10.92 10.68 -19.80
N ASP A 168 11.65 10.70 -20.92
CA ASP A 168 12.03 9.48 -21.63
C ASP A 168 12.91 8.54 -20.77
N SER A 169 13.83 9.09 -19.99
CA SER A 169 14.65 8.29 -19.07
C SER A 169 13.80 7.64 -17.96
N HIS A 170 12.72 8.31 -17.53
CA HIS A 170 11.77 7.74 -16.59
C HIS A 170 10.91 6.63 -17.23
N ARG A 171 10.53 6.80 -18.50
CA ARG A 171 9.88 5.74 -19.28
C ARG A 171 10.76 4.49 -19.37
N ASP A 172 12.05 4.67 -19.57
CA ASP A 172 13.00 3.56 -19.67
C ASP A 172 13.04 2.73 -18.36
N ILE A 173 13.02 3.39 -17.20
CA ILE A 173 12.89 2.72 -15.89
C ILE A 173 11.57 1.95 -15.81
N ALA A 174 10.47 2.55 -16.26
CA ALA A 174 9.16 1.88 -16.27
C ALA A 174 9.16 0.61 -17.13
N LEU A 175 9.84 0.62 -18.28
CA LEU A 175 9.98 -0.54 -19.16
C LEU A 175 10.90 -1.61 -18.57
N GLU A 176 11.98 -1.23 -17.91
CA GLU A 176 12.90 -2.16 -17.22
C GLU A 176 12.24 -2.81 -16.00
N ARG A 177 11.42 -2.06 -15.26
CA ARG A 177 10.56 -2.61 -14.20
C ARG A 177 9.69 -3.76 -14.71
N LEU A 178 9.02 -3.56 -15.86
CA LEU A 178 8.18 -4.58 -16.47
C LEU A 178 9.01 -5.78 -16.98
N TYR A 179 10.21 -5.52 -17.50
CA TYR A 179 11.16 -6.57 -17.92
C TYR A 179 11.47 -7.53 -16.77
N TRP A 180 11.80 -7.00 -15.59
CA TRP A 180 12.15 -7.84 -14.44
C TRP A 180 11.00 -8.72 -13.95
N VAL A 181 9.76 -8.25 -14.07
CA VAL A 181 8.57 -9.07 -13.79
C VAL A 181 8.43 -10.22 -14.79
N HIS A 182 8.71 -9.96 -16.08
CA HIS A 182 8.71 -11.02 -17.08
C HIS A 182 9.78 -12.08 -16.79
N VAL A 183 11.01 -11.65 -16.45
CA VAL A 183 12.10 -12.57 -16.07
C VAL A 183 11.74 -13.36 -14.80
N GLU A 184 11.09 -12.72 -13.82
CA GLU A 184 10.57 -13.41 -12.64
C GLU A 184 9.59 -14.52 -13.04
N PHE A 185 8.71 -14.29 -14.02
CA PHE A 185 7.68 -15.25 -14.44
C PHE A 185 8.20 -16.38 -15.33
N PHE A 186 9.24 -16.14 -16.12
CA PHE A 186 9.80 -17.12 -17.06
C PHE A 186 11.33 -17.28 -16.95
N PRO A 187 11.88 -17.68 -15.77
CA PRO A 187 13.32 -17.70 -15.55
C PRO A 187 14.02 -18.97 -16.08
N MET A 188 13.31 -20.09 -16.21
CA MET A 188 13.90 -21.43 -16.38
C MET A 188 14.47 -21.72 -17.77
N HIS A 189 14.16 -20.92 -18.78
CA HIS A 189 14.70 -21.10 -20.14
C HIS A 189 15.73 -20.02 -20.54
N ILE A 190 15.77 -18.91 -19.81
CA ILE A 190 16.68 -17.78 -20.09
C ILE A 190 17.89 -17.68 -19.16
N TYR A 191 17.93 -18.39 -18.04
CA TYR A 191 19.01 -18.22 -17.04
C TYR A 191 20.43 -18.38 -17.61
N ALA A 192 20.61 -19.25 -18.61
CA ALA A 192 21.91 -19.48 -19.25
C ALA A 192 22.33 -18.33 -20.20
N GLN A 193 21.39 -17.46 -20.57
CA GLN A 193 21.60 -16.35 -21.50
C GLN A 193 21.91 -15.03 -20.77
N LEU A 194 21.61 -14.97 -19.46
CA LEU A 194 21.81 -13.77 -18.65
C LEU A 194 23.16 -13.81 -17.91
N SER A 195 23.73 -12.62 -17.68
CA SER A 195 25.03 -12.49 -17.00
C SER A 195 24.88 -12.67 -15.49
N PRO A 196 25.68 -13.53 -14.84
CA PRO A 196 25.74 -13.63 -13.38
C PRO A 196 26.09 -12.32 -12.67
N GLN A 197 26.68 -11.34 -13.36
CA GLN A 197 27.06 -10.03 -12.83
C GLN A 197 25.87 -9.26 -12.25
N MET A 198 24.64 -9.52 -12.71
CA MET A 198 23.43 -8.91 -12.15
C MET A 198 23.24 -9.20 -10.65
N VAL A 199 23.81 -10.30 -10.14
CA VAL A 199 23.81 -10.63 -8.71
C VAL A 199 24.77 -9.72 -7.96
N ASP A 200 25.97 -9.49 -8.49
CA ASP A 200 26.95 -8.56 -7.91
C ASP A 200 26.42 -7.11 -7.89
N ASP A 201 25.79 -6.68 -8.99
CA ASP A 201 25.19 -5.35 -9.10
C ASP A 201 24.06 -5.18 -8.05
N LEU A 202 23.22 -6.20 -7.88
CA LEU A 202 22.16 -6.19 -6.88
C LEU A 202 22.70 -6.18 -5.45
N ILE A 203 23.80 -6.91 -5.17
CA ILE A 203 24.50 -6.84 -3.88
C ILE A 203 24.93 -5.40 -3.60
N GLY A 204 25.48 -4.70 -4.60
CA GLY A 204 25.88 -3.30 -4.49
C GLY A 204 24.70 -2.39 -4.13
N VAL A 205 23.58 -2.50 -4.87
CA VAL A 205 22.36 -1.72 -4.63
C VAL A 205 21.77 -2.01 -3.25
N MET A 206 21.69 -3.28 -2.86
CA MET A 206 21.15 -3.68 -1.56
C MET A 206 22.05 -3.24 -0.39
N SER A 207 23.37 -3.22 -0.60
CA SER A 207 24.33 -2.71 0.40
C SER A 207 24.19 -1.19 0.61
N HIS A 208 24.03 -0.44 -0.48
CA HIS A 208 23.70 0.98 -0.43
C HIS A 208 22.38 1.21 0.32
N GLY A 209 21.31 0.49 -0.05
CA GLY A 209 20.02 0.61 0.59
C GLY A 209 20.05 0.29 2.09
N ALA A 210 20.81 -0.73 2.49
CA ALA A 210 21.01 -1.05 3.90
C ALA A 210 21.67 0.11 4.65
N ALA A 211 22.75 0.67 4.10
CA ALA A 211 23.45 1.81 4.70
C ALA A 211 22.54 3.04 4.80
N ASP A 212 21.85 3.38 3.71
CA ASP A 212 20.91 4.50 3.66
C ASP A 212 19.82 4.39 4.73
N ARG A 213 19.20 3.22 4.90
CA ARG A 213 18.18 2.98 5.94
C ARG A 213 18.73 3.00 7.36
N MET A 214 20.02 2.71 7.56
CA MET A 214 20.67 2.84 8.86
C MET A 214 21.01 4.30 9.19
N THR A 215 21.35 5.10 8.18
CA THR A 215 21.79 6.48 8.35
C THR A 215 20.68 7.51 8.19
N SER A 216 19.56 7.14 7.55
CA SER A 216 18.43 8.02 7.25
C SER A 216 17.09 7.38 7.65
N ARG A 217 16.33 8.09 8.50
CA ARG A 217 14.99 7.65 8.93
C ARG A 217 13.94 7.78 7.83
N SER A 218 14.15 8.70 6.90
CA SER A 218 13.23 9.03 5.82
C SER A 218 13.68 8.50 4.45
N SER A 219 14.65 7.58 4.44
CA SER A 219 15.11 6.89 3.24
C SER A 219 13.94 6.28 2.45
N THR A 220 14.02 6.42 1.13
CA THR A 220 13.06 5.91 0.17
C THR A 220 13.35 4.47 -0.26
N PHE A 221 14.34 3.79 0.33
CA PHE A 221 14.65 2.40 -0.03
C PHE A 221 13.52 1.44 0.42
N PRO A 222 13.12 0.44 -0.41
CA PRO A 222 11.87 -0.29 -0.21
C PRO A 222 11.94 -1.37 0.89
N TYR A 223 13.12 -1.58 1.49
CA TYR A 223 13.35 -2.60 2.52
C TYR A 223 13.95 -1.97 3.78
N THR A 224 13.67 -2.55 4.95
CA THR A 224 14.36 -2.15 6.20
C THR A 224 15.82 -2.61 6.18
N ALA A 225 16.67 -1.98 6.99
CA ALA A 225 18.07 -2.38 7.12
C ALA A 225 18.24 -3.87 7.50
N GLU A 226 17.40 -4.37 8.40
CA GLU A 226 17.38 -5.79 8.79
C GLU A 226 17.03 -6.70 7.61
N ARG A 227 15.98 -6.37 6.85
CA ARG A 227 15.58 -7.14 5.66
C ARG A 227 16.65 -7.09 4.58
N CYS A 228 17.31 -5.95 4.39
CA CYS A 228 18.45 -5.85 3.48
C CYS A 228 19.57 -6.81 3.89
N GLY A 229 19.90 -6.89 5.19
CA GLY A 229 20.90 -7.83 5.70
C GLY A 229 20.55 -9.30 5.40
N GLN A 230 19.29 -9.69 5.60
CA GLN A 230 18.79 -11.05 5.28
C GLN A 230 18.88 -11.35 3.77
N LEU A 231 18.48 -10.40 2.92
CA LEU A 231 18.52 -10.55 1.47
C LEU A 231 19.97 -10.56 0.93
N LEU A 232 20.84 -9.73 1.48
CA LEU A 232 22.27 -9.70 1.16
C LEU A 232 22.95 -11.03 1.47
N GLN A 233 22.57 -11.70 2.56
CA GLN A 233 23.07 -13.03 2.88
C GLN A 233 22.71 -14.03 1.77
N LEU A 234 21.46 -14.05 1.30
CA LEU A 234 21.01 -14.93 0.23
C LEU A 234 21.73 -14.65 -1.09
N LEU A 235 21.89 -13.38 -1.46
CA LEU A 235 22.61 -12.98 -2.67
C LEU A 235 24.10 -13.34 -2.61
N SER A 236 24.73 -13.12 -1.46
CA SER A 236 26.15 -13.42 -1.26
C SER A 236 26.46 -14.91 -1.41
N LEU A 237 25.52 -15.80 -1.07
CA LEU A 237 25.66 -17.24 -1.27
C LEU A 237 25.69 -17.64 -2.76
N GLN A 238 25.10 -16.83 -3.64
CA GLN A 238 25.06 -17.08 -5.08
C GLN A 238 26.16 -16.34 -5.86
N ARG A 239 26.94 -15.50 -5.17
CA ARG A 239 28.03 -14.73 -5.78
C ARG A 239 29.06 -15.65 -6.45
N GLY A 240 29.41 -15.34 -7.69
CA GLY A 240 30.40 -16.08 -8.48
C GLY A 240 29.95 -17.48 -8.94
N ARG A 241 28.69 -17.87 -8.69
CA ARG A 241 28.12 -19.13 -9.20
C ARG A 241 27.50 -18.90 -10.58
N ALA A 242 27.40 -19.98 -11.36
CA ALA A 242 26.57 -19.97 -12.55
C ALA A 242 25.11 -19.72 -12.15
N LEU A 243 24.39 -18.92 -12.92
CA LEU A 243 22.97 -18.69 -12.69
C LEU A 243 22.19 -19.97 -12.94
N ASP A 244 21.24 -20.26 -12.06
CA ASP A 244 20.19 -21.25 -12.26
C ASP A 244 18.82 -20.54 -12.26
N GLY A 245 17.78 -21.22 -12.75
CA GLY A 245 16.45 -20.63 -12.87
C GLY A 245 15.79 -20.26 -11.54
N HIS A 246 16.09 -20.96 -10.44
CA HIS A 246 15.59 -20.58 -9.11
C HIS A 246 16.29 -19.33 -8.61
N THR A 247 17.60 -19.24 -8.79
CA THR A 247 18.36 -18.03 -8.45
C THR A 247 17.89 -16.84 -9.27
N LEU A 248 17.74 -17.02 -10.58
CA LEU A 248 17.25 -15.96 -11.45
C LEU A 248 15.86 -15.47 -11.04
N CYS A 249 14.94 -16.38 -10.68
CA CYS A 249 13.58 -16.02 -10.27
C CYS A 249 13.57 -15.01 -9.11
N PHE A 250 14.29 -15.30 -8.02
CA PHE A 250 14.29 -14.40 -6.87
C PHE A 250 15.14 -13.14 -7.11
N VAL A 251 16.22 -13.22 -7.90
CA VAL A 251 17.03 -12.05 -8.26
C VAL A 251 16.22 -11.08 -9.14
N ALA A 252 15.48 -11.61 -10.12
CA ALA A 252 14.59 -10.81 -10.97
C ALA A 252 13.48 -10.15 -10.14
N ARG A 253 12.90 -10.88 -9.18
CA ARG A 253 11.92 -10.32 -8.23
C ARG A 253 12.48 -9.15 -7.43
N LEU A 254 13.73 -9.25 -6.96
CA LEU A 254 14.38 -8.16 -6.22
C LEU A 254 14.68 -6.97 -7.11
N TRP A 255 15.21 -7.19 -8.32
CA TRP A 255 15.40 -6.12 -9.30
C TRP A 255 14.08 -5.43 -9.68
N GLY A 256 12.99 -6.19 -9.87
CA GLY A 256 11.67 -5.64 -10.15
C GLY A 256 11.17 -4.73 -9.01
N ALA A 257 11.45 -5.08 -7.76
CA ALA A 257 11.13 -4.21 -6.61
C ALA A 257 12.00 -2.94 -6.58
N ILE A 258 13.29 -3.05 -6.88
CA ILE A 258 14.20 -1.90 -6.97
C ILE A 258 13.78 -0.95 -8.09
N GLU A 259 13.53 -1.46 -9.30
CA GLU A 259 13.10 -0.64 -10.44
C GLU A 259 11.71 -0.02 -10.23
N ASN A 260 10.81 -0.74 -9.56
CA ASN A 260 9.54 -0.15 -9.13
C ASN A 260 9.75 1.02 -8.17
N GLN A 261 10.65 0.89 -7.19
CA GLN A 261 10.95 2.00 -6.30
C GLN A 261 11.59 3.17 -7.07
N ARG A 262 12.54 2.89 -7.96
CA ARG A 262 13.19 3.91 -8.81
C ARG A 262 12.19 4.68 -9.66
N PHE A 263 11.19 3.99 -10.21
CA PHE A 263 10.08 4.62 -10.91
C PHE A 263 9.28 5.53 -9.97
N LEU A 264 8.84 5.01 -8.83
CA LEU A 264 8.02 5.78 -7.88
C LEU A 264 8.73 7.02 -7.31
N THR A 265 10.06 6.97 -7.14
CA THR A 265 10.86 8.09 -6.60
C THR A 265 11.45 8.99 -7.67
N TYR A 266 11.07 8.84 -8.94
CA TYR A 266 11.64 9.62 -10.06
C TYR A 266 13.18 9.55 -10.09
N TYR A 267 13.73 8.35 -9.92
CA TYR A 267 15.17 8.14 -9.87
C TYR A 267 15.87 8.63 -11.15
N GLY A 268 17.01 9.31 -10.98
CA GLY A 268 17.78 9.88 -12.08
C GLY A 268 17.16 11.10 -12.74
N GLN A 269 16.03 11.61 -12.25
CA GLN A 269 15.42 12.86 -12.73
C GLN A 269 15.99 14.07 -11.99
N GLU A 270 15.84 15.26 -12.60
CA GLU A 270 16.28 16.54 -11.99
C GLU A 270 15.63 16.79 -10.64
N HIS A 271 14.34 16.44 -10.52
CA HIS A 271 13.54 16.60 -9.30
C HIS A 271 13.19 15.24 -8.70
N ALA A 272 14.19 14.39 -8.44
CA ALA A 272 14.01 13.09 -7.82
C ALA A 272 13.54 13.19 -6.35
N GLN A 273 12.74 12.22 -5.89
CA GLN A 273 12.33 12.11 -4.49
C GLN A 273 13.48 11.55 -3.67
N LEU A 274 14.08 12.37 -2.81
CA LEU A 274 15.22 11.96 -1.96
C LEU A 274 14.80 11.65 -0.53
N ASP A 275 13.66 12.19 -0.11
CA ASP A 275 13.07 11.95 1.21
C ASP A 275 11.65 11.41 1.03
N ARG A 276 11.28 10.38 1.81
CA ARG A 276 9.93 9.80 1.76
C ARG A 276 8.83 10.82 2.01
N LEU A 277 9.08 11.82 2.86
CA LEU A 277 8.12 12.86 3.23
C LEU A 277 8.10 14.03 2.24
N GLN A 278 9.01 14.04 1.25
CA GLN A 278 9.01 15.05 0.20
C GLN A 278 7.78 14.89 -0.69
N ILE A 279 6.90 15.89 -0.71
CA ILE A 279 5.71 15.92 -1.56
C ILE A 279 6.15 16.24 -3.00
N MET A 280 5.85 15.33 -3.93
CA MET A 280 6.27 15.45 -5.33
C MET A 280 5.16 16.01 -6.23
N THR A 281 3.91 15.84 -5.82
CA THR A 281 2.74 16.31 -6.56
C THR A 281 1.99 17.30 -5.68
N PRO A 282 1.60 18.48 -6.21
CA PRO A 282 0.83 19.45 -5.43
C PRO A 282 -0.43 18.79 -4.86
N GLU A 283 -0.65 18.94 -3.55
CA GLU A 283 -1.85 18.45 -2.89
C GLU A 283 -3.03 19.37 -3.23
N GLU A 284 -4.21 18.80 -3.47
CA GLU A 284 -5.44 19.59 -3.60
C GLU A 284 -5.77 20.21 -2.23
N ASP A 285 -5.98 21.52 -2.18
CA ASP A 285 -6.30 22.24 -0.95
C ASP A 285 -7.54 21.64 -0.26
N MET A 286 -7.46 21.46 1.05
CA MET A 286 -8.61 20.97 1.83
C MET A 286 -9.71 22.03 1.92
N ASP A 287 -10.86 21.76 1.31
CA ASP A 287 -12.02 22.66 1.26
C ASP A 287 -12.67 22.97 2.64
N HIS A 288 -12.34 22.23 3.72
CA HIS A 288 -13.13 22.23 4.96
C HIS A 288 -12.31 22.35 6.27
N GLN A 289 -11.42 23.34 6.36
CA GLN A 289 -10.59 23.61 7.55
C GLN A 289 -11.38 23.82 8.88
N TRP A 290 -12.63 24.26 8.81
CA TRP A 290 -13.47 24.45 10.00
C TRP A 290 -13.82 23.12 10.69
N VAL A 291 -14.00 22.04 9.92
CA VAL A 291 -14.30 20.69 10.47
C VAL A 291 -13.11 20.21 11.29
N LYS A 292 -11.90 20.36 10.74
CA LYS A 292 -10.64 20.05 11.43
C LYS A 292 -10.55 20.82 12.75
N THR A 293 -10.80 22.12 12.72
CA THR A 293 -10.78 22.97 13.92
C THR A 293 -11.73 22.49 15.02
N ILE A 294 -12.99 22.18 14.67
CA ILE A 294 -13.98 21.69 15.65
C ILE A 294 -13.58 20.30 16.16
N ALA A 295 -13.19 19.39 15.28
CA ALA A 295 -12.80 18.03 15.66
C ALA A 295 -11.61 18.04 16.63
N ASN A 296 -10.61 18.88 16.37
CA ASN A 296 -9.47 19.04 17.28
C ASN A 296 -9.87 19.62 18.63
N LEU A 297 -10.78 20.60 18.66
CA LEU A 297 -11.27 21.13 19.93
C LEU A 297 -12.00 20.05 20.74
N VAL A 298 -12.88 19.29 20.10
CA VAL A 298 -13.70 18.26 20.77
C VAL A 298 -12.87 17.03 21.16
N LEU A 299 -11.88 16.64 20.36
CA LEU A 299 -11.09 15.42 20.57
C LEU A 299 -9.66 15.73 21.04
N TRP A 300 -9.47 16.82 21.79
CA TRP A 300 -8.23 17.11 22.51
C TRP A 300 -6.98 17.24 21.60
N GLY A 301 -7.15 17.69 20.36
CA GLY A 301 -6.08 17.81 19.36
C GLY A 301 -5.54 16.48 18.84
N ILE A 302 -6.12 15.35 19.24
CA ILE A 302 -5.71 14.01 18.78
C ILE A 302 -5.93 13.82 17.27
N PRO A 303 -7.01 14.34 16.64
CA PRO A 303 -7.21 14.21 15.20
C PRO A 303 -6.09 14.84 14.37
N ASP A 304 -5.52 15.96 14.79
CA ASP A 304 -4.36 16.55 14.10
C ASP A 304 -3.17 15.60 14.07
N ARG A 305 -2.85 14.97 15.20
CA ARG A 305 -1.76 13.99 15.25
C ARG A 305 -2.00 12.84 14.27
N PHE A 306 -3.17 12.20 14.31
CA PHE A 306 -3.47 11.11 13.37
C PHE A 306 -3.56 11.59 11.93
N PHE A 307 -3.99 12.82 11.68
CA PHE A 307 -4.02 13.39 10.34
C PHE A 307 -2.61 13.50 9.76
N PHE A 308 -1.66 14.04 10.53
CA PHE A 308 -0.25 14.10 10.11
C PHE A 308 0.37 12.72 9.97
N GLU A 309 0.17 11.81 10.94
CA GLU A 309 0.68 10.44 10.84
C GLU A 309 0.14 9.69 9.61
N LEU A 310 -1.16 9.81 9.31
CA LEU A 310 -1.77 9.20 8.12
C LEU A 310 -1.32 9.85 6.81
N HIS A 311 -1.11 11.18 6.81
CA HIS A 311 -0.59 11.90 5.65
C HIS A 311 0.86 11.49 5.36
N ASP A 312 1.74 11.49 6.36
CA ASP A 312 3.13 11.05 6.23
C ASP A 312 3.25 9.58 5.81
N LEU A 313 2.33 8.73 6.31
CA LEU A 313 2.28 7.31 5.96
C LEU A 313 1.85 7.05 4.51
N PHE A 314 1.09 7.97 3.91
CA PHE A 314 0.57 7.86 2.55
C PHE A 314 1.04 9.00 1.64
N ALA A 315 2.21 9.57 1.92
CA ALA A 315 2.81 10.61 1.10
C ALA A 315 3.01 10.10 -0.33
N ASN A 316 2.65 10.93 -1.33
CA ASN A 316 2.70 10.59 -2.76
C ASN A 316 1.96 9.29 -3.15
N GLU A 317 0.96 8.88 -2.36
CA GLU A 317 0.23 7.61 -2.53
C GLU A 317 1.12 6.36 -2.45
N GLN A 318 2.26 6.47 -1.77
CA GLN A 318 3.20 5.38 -1.52
C GLN A 318 3.03 4.88 -0.10
N VAL A 319 3.21 3.57 0.11
CA VAL A 319 3.20 2.96 1.45
C VAL A 319 4.46 2.15 1.66
N PHE A 320 5.19 2.51 2.70
CA PHE A 320 6.30 1.71 3.22
C PHE A 320 5.75 0.76 4.26
N VAL A 321 5.82 -0.55 3.98
CA VAL A 321 5.17 -1.58 4.82
C VAL A 321 5.60 -1.49 6.28
N ASP A 322 6.88 -1.25 6.56
CA ASP A 322 7.39 -1.13 7.91
C ASP A 322 6.75 0.03 8.68
N GLN A 323 6.52 1.17 8.03
CA GLN A 323 5.86 2.32 8.66
C GLN A 323 4.39 2.03 8.93
N TRP A 324 3.73 1.36 7.98
CA TRP A 324 2.33 0.93 8.15
C TRP A 324 2.19 0.01 9.35
N GLN A 325 3.06 -0.99 9.46
CA GLN A 325 3.03 -1.96 10.56
C GLN A 325 3.26 -1.26 11.91
N ILE A 326 4.27 -0.38 12.01
CA ILE A 326 4.53 0.41 13.22
C ILE A 326 3.31 1.27 13.61
N PHE A 327 2.74 1.97 12.63
CA PHE A 327 1.56 2.82 12.84
C PHE A 327 0.36 2.00 13.32
N MET A 328 0.05 0.87 12.66
CA MET A 328 -1.09 0.04 13.03
C MET A 328 -0.92 -0.63 14.39
N THR A 329 0.26 -1.14 14.73
CA THR A 329 0.54 -1.69 16.06
C THR A 329 0.38 -0.62 17.13
N THR A 330 0.81 0.61 16.86
CA THR A 330 0.61 1.75 17.78
C THR A 330 -0.88 2.07 17.95
N CYS A 331 -1.63 2.16 16.86
CA CYS A 331 -3.08 2.42 16.88
C CYS A 331 -3.84 1.34 17.67
N VAL A 332 -3.60 0.06 17.37
CA VAL A 332 -4.24 -1.07 18.06
C VAL A 332 -3.92 -1.06 19.54
N SER A 333 -2.66 -0.80 19.91
CA SER A 333 -2.24 -0.66 21.30
C SER A 333 -2.94 0.50 22.02
N GLU A 334 -3.02 1.67 21.39
CA GLU A 334 -3.71 2.83 21.95
C GLU A 334 -5.21 2.59 22.14
N TRP A 335 -5.89 2.00 21.15
CA TRP A 335 -7.31 1.68 21.24
C TRP A 335 -7.58 0.63 22.32
N HIS A 336 -6.74 -0.39 22.40
CA HIS A 336 -6.81 -1.40 23.47
C HIS A 336 -6.65 -0.76 24.85
N THR A 337 -5.65 0.10 25.03
CA THR A 337 -5.44 0.84 26.28
C THR A 337 -6.64 1.73 26.61
N ALA A 338 -7.20 2.46 25.65
CA ALA A 338 -8.39 3.28 25.86
C ALA A 338 -9.60 2.45 26.32
N VAL A 339 -9.84 1.30 25.68
CA VAL A 339 -10.92 0.36 26.06
C VAL A 339 -10.71 -0.17 27.47
N VAL A 340 -9.51 -0.67 27.80
CA VAL A 340 -9.17 -1.23 29.12
C VAL A 340 -9.39 -0.19 30.23
N TRP A 341 -8.92 1.04 30.06
CA TRP A 341 -9.08 2.10 31.06
C TRP A 341 -10.49 2.68 31.14
N THR A 342 -11.32 2.50 30.12
CA THR A 342 -12.72 2.92 30.15
C THR A 342 -13.57 2.00 31.04
N PHE A 343 -13.19 0.73 31.23
CA PHE A 343 -13.94 -0.20 32.09
C PHE A 343 -14.03 0.26 33.56
N PRO A 344 -12.93 0.59 34.27
CA PRO A 344 -12.99 1.11 35.64
C PRO A 344 -13.84 2.37 35.77
N ILE A 345 -13.77 3.29 34.79
CA ILE A 345 -14.57 4.52 34.78
C ILE A 345 -16.05 4.20 34.68
N THR A 346 -16.41 3.26 33.80
CA THR A 346 -17.80 2.81 33.61
C THR A 346 -18.33 2.19 34.90
N ILE A 347 -17.56 1.28 35.52
CA ILE A 347 -17.91 0.63 36.79
C ILE A 347 -18.07 1.67 37.90
N ALA A 348 -17.10 2.58 38.06
CA ALA A 348 -17.15 3.63 39.08
C ALA A 348 -18.37 4.54 38.91
N THR A 349 -18.69 4.93 37.67
CA THR A 349 -19.85 5.79 37.37
C THR A 349 -21.17 5.07 37.66
N ILE A 350 -21.28 3.79 37.29
CA ILE A 350 -22.48 2.98 37.58
C ILE A 350 -22.66 2.78 39.08
N LEU A 351 -21.60 2.41 39.81
CA LEU A 351 -21.66 2.25 41.26
C LEU A 351 -22.05 3.56 41.96
N SER A 352 -21.57 4.69 41.46
CA SER A 352 -21.91 6.02 41.98
C SER A 352 -23.39 6.35 41.80
N CYS A 353 -24.00 5.90 40.71
CA CYS A 353 -25.44 6.06 40.47
C CYS A 353 -26.31 5.29 41.47
N LEU A 354 -25.77 4.27 42.15
CA LEU A 354 -26.51 3.51 43.17
C LEU A 354 -26.60 4.26 44.51
N LEU A 355 -25.87 5.36 44.70
CA LEU A 355 -25.97 6.16 45.91
C LEU A 355 -27.26 6.98 45.90
N SER A 356 -27.95 7.03 47.05
CA SER A 356 -29.26 7.69 47.21
C SER A 356 -29.30 9.18 46.89
N ARG A 357 -28.13 9.84 46.75
CA ARG A 357 -27.99 11.27 46.42
C ARG A 357 -27.45 11.52 45.01
N ALA A 358 -27.27 10.47 44.21
CA ALA A 358 -26.78 10.61 42.85
C ALA A 358 -27.91 11.08 41.91
N SER A 359 -27.62 12.10 41.10
CA SER A 359 -28.51 12.49 40.01
C SER A 359 -28.12 11.72 38.75
N LEU A 360 -29.07 10.99 38.17
CA LEU A 360 -28.86 10.32 36.88
C LEU A 360 -28.48 11.34 35.79
N SER A 361 -29.03 12.56 35.84
CA SER A 361 -28.74 13.61 34.85
C SER A 361 -27.27 14.03 34.83
N SER A 362 -26.56 13.96 35.97
CA SER A 362 -25.13 14.29 36.01
C SER A 362 -24.22 13.13 35.62
N ALA A 363 -24.69 11.88 35.71
CA ALA A 363 -23.93 10.69 35.32
C ALA A 363 -24.06 10.34 33.83
N LEU A 364 -25.18 10.69 33.19
CA LEU A 364 -25.46 10.34 31.78
C LEU A 364 -24.33 10.70 30.81
N PRO A 365 -23.72 11.92 30.84
CA PRO A 365 -22.64 12.26 29.92
C PRO A 365 -21.40 11.34 30.06
N ALA A 366 -21.06 10.95 31.30
CA ALA A 366 -19.96 10.03 31.58
C ALA A 366 -20.26 8.62 31.05
N ILE A 367 -21.49 8.13 31.24
CA ILE A 367 -21.93 6.81 30.74
C ILE A 367 -21.95 6.78 29.21
N LEU A 368 -22.49 7.81 28.56
CA LEU A 368 -22.58 7.88 27.09
C LEU A 368 -21.20 7.99 26.44
N SER A 369 -20.31 8.82 26.97
CA SER A 369 -18.93 8.94 26.48
C SER A 369 -18.12 7.66 26.71
N ALA A 370 -18.23 7.03 27.88
CA ALA A 370 -17.60 5.73 28.15
C ALA A 370 -18.13 4.62 27.23
N SER A 371 -19.45 4.56 27.04
CA SER A 371 -20.08 3.57 26.14
C SER A 371 -19.68 3.80 24.69
N GLY A 372 -19.58 5.06 24.25
CA GLY A 372 -19.08 5.43 22.93
C GLY A 372 -17.62 5.04 22.73
N SER A 373 -16.75 5.30 23.72
CA SER A 373 -15.35 4.86 23.72
C SER A 373 -15.24 3.34 23.57
N LEU A 374 -15.98 2.58 24.38
CA LEU A 374 -15.99 1.11 24.33
C LEU A 374 -16.51 0.59 22.99
N ALA A 375 -17.60 1.15 22.48
CA ALA A 375 -18.18 0.72 21.21
C ALA A 375 -17.24 1.00 20.03
N VAL A 376 -16.77 2.24 19.89
CA VAL A 376 -15.89 2.63 18.79
C VAL A 376 -14.53 1.92 18.90
N GLY A 377 -13.95 1.88 20.09
CA GLY A 377 -12.68 1.17 20.34
C GLY A 377 -12.78 -0.32 20.01
N SER A 378 -13.86 -1.00 20.41
CA SER A 378 -14.07 -2.41 20.08
C SER A 378 -14.28 -2.62 18.57
N ILE A 379 -15.06 -1.76 17.90
CA ILE A 379 -15.25 -1.84 16.44
C ILE A 379 -13.92 -1.67 15.72
N LEU A 380 -13.09 -0.70 16.15
CA LEU A 380 -11.78 -0.47 15.55
C LEU A 380 -10.83 -1.64 15.76
N LEU A 381 -10.77 -2.19 16.98
CA LEU A 381 -9.99 -3.39 17.28
C LEU A 381 -10.43 -4.58 16.42
N LEU A 382 -11.74 -4.83 16.30
CA LEU A 382 -12.27 -5.93 15.48
C LEU A 382 -11.97 -5.74 13.99
N LYS A 383 -12.17 -4.51 13.47
CA LYS A 383 -12.00 -4.22 12.04
C LYS A 383 -10.53 -4.21 11.61
N HIS A 384 -9.62 -3.81 12.50
CA HIS A 384 -8.20 -3.65 12.18
C HIS A 384 -7.31 -4.74 12.79
N HIS A 385 -7.92 -5.77 13.39
CA HIS A 385 -7.19 -6.92 13.88
C HIS A 385 -6.42 -7.59 12.73
N GLY A 386 -5.14 -7.90 12.95
CA GLY A 386 -4.27 -8.52 11.96
C GLY A 386 -3.75 -7.59 10.86
N LEU A 387 -4.15 -6.31 10.84
CA LEU A 387 -3.59 -5.35 9.88
C LEU A 387 -2.16 -4.92 10.21
N GLU A 388 -1.69 -5.25 11.41
CA GLU A 388 -0.28 -5.12 11.83
C GLU A 388 0.67 -5.98 11.00
N ASP A 389 0.16 -7.06 10.39
CA ASP A 389 0.93 -7.96 9.52
C ASP A 389 0.57 -7.80 8.03
N ALA A 390 -0.18 -6.74 7.68
CA ALA A 390 -0.65 -6.54 6.32
C ALA A 390 0.50 -6.21 5.33
N THR A 391 0.26 -6.51 4.06
CA THR A 391 1.18 -6.20 2.96
C THR A 391 1.12 -4.72 2.55
N ALA A 392 2.18 -4.20 1.92
CA ALA A 392 2.19 -2.85 1.33
C ALA A 392 1.02 -2.66 0.35
N SER A 393 0.75 -3.65 -0.50
CA SER A 393 -0.38 -3.63 -1.45
C SER A 393 -1.74 -3.49 -0.76
N PHE A 394 -1.96 -4.23 0.33
CA PHE A 394 -3.19 -4.12 1.11
C PHE A 394 -3.30 -2.75 1.77
N ALA A 395 -2.23 -2.29 2.42
CA ALA A 395 -2.19 -1.00 3.09
C ALA A 395 -2.42 0.17 2.13
N ALA A 396 -1.80 0.16 0.96
CA ALA A 396 -2.00 1.17 -0.07
C ALA A 396 -3.45 1.19 -0.58
N ARG A 397 -4.06 0.02 -0.79
CA ARG A 397 -5.47 -0.07 -1.18
C ARG A 397 -6.39 0.42 -0.07
N TYR A 398 -6.11 0.07 1.19
CA TYR A 398 -6.85 0.55 2.35
C TYR A 398 -6.79 2.08 2.45
N LEU A 399 -5.59 2.66 2.41
CA LEU A 399 -5.39 4.11 2.54
C LEU A 399 -6.01 4.87 1.36
N ARG A 400 -5.88 4.35 0.14
CA ARG A 400 -6.57 4.93 -1.02
C ARG A 400 -8.09 4.90 -0.88
N ALA A 401 -8.66 3.82 -0.35
CA ALA A 401 -10.09 3.73 -0.06
C ALA A 401 -10.53 4.60 1.12
N ALA A 402 -9.63 4.83 2.09
CA ALA A 402 -9.87 5.66 3.26
C ALA A 402 -9.70 7.17 2.98
N LYS A 403 -8.94 7.54 1.95
CA LYS A 403 -8.73 8.91 1.51
C LYS A 403 -10.00 9.45 0.84
N SER A 404 -10.62 10.43 1.47
CA SER A 404 -11.73 11.17 0.86
C SER A 404 -11.23 12.08 -0.25
N ARG A 405 -11.99 12.23 -1.33
CA ARG A 405 -11.66 13.15 -2.43
C ARG A 405 -11.65 14.62 -2.00
N SER A 406 -12.54 15.03 -1.09
CA SER A 406 -12.68 16.46 -0.70
C SER A 406 -12.03 16.84 0.63
N ILE A 407 -11.81 15.87 1.52
CA ILE A 407 -11.31 16.14 2.90
C ILE A 407 -10.07 15.29 3.24
N GLY A 408 -9.49 14.61 2.25
CA GLY A 408 -8.29 13.79 2.41
C GLY A 408 -8.44 12.73 3.51
N MET A 409 -7.45 12.66 4.40
CA MET A 409 -7.39 11.69 5.52
C MET A 409 -8.12 12.14 6.80
N LEU A 410 -8.72 13.33 6.82
CA LEU A 410 -9.35 13.87 8.03
C LEU A 410 -10.45 12.97 8.62
N PRO A 411 -11.35 12.35 7.84
CA PRO A 411 -12.38 11.48 8.41
C PRO A 411 -11.78 10.28 9.16
N SER A 412 -10.76 9.65 8.60
CA SER A 412 -10.03 8.53 9.21
C SER A 412 -9.33 8.98 10.51
N ALA A 413 -8.68 10.15 10.48
CA ALA A 413 -8.03 10.72 11.65
C ALA A 413 -9.02 10.99 12.80
N ILE A 414 -10.21 11.52 12.51
CA ILE A 414 -11.28 11.72 13.50
C ILE A 414 -11.70 10.39 14.10
N VAL A 415 -12.02 9.40 13.25
CA VAL A 415 -12.47 8.07 13.71
C VAL A 415 -11.42 7.39 14.58
N PHE A 416 -10.14 7.46 14.20
CA PHE A 416 -9.02 6.85 14.95
C PHE A 416 -8.80 7.53 16.31
N SER A 417 -9.20 8.79 16.44
CA SER A 417 -9.13 9.57 17.68
C SER A 417 -10.27 9.29 18.65
N LEU A 418 -11.41 8.79 18.17
CA LEU A 418 -12.64 8.67 18.97
C LEU A 418 -12.49 7.85 20.25
N PRO A 419 -11.85 6.66 20.27
CA PRO A 419 -11.75 5.87 21.50
C PRO A 419 -11.07 6.66 22.63
N LYS A 420 -9.92 7.26 22.34
CA LYS A 420 -9.17 8.05 23.31
C LYS A 420 -9.87 9.36 23.68
N GLY A 421 -10.42 10.07 22.70
CA GLY A 421 -11.13 11.33 22.95
C GLY A 421 -12.37 11.15 23.81
N LEU A 422 -13.18 10.12 23.54
CA LEU A 422 -14.38 9.79 24.32
C LEU A 422 -14.03 9.26 25.72
N TYR A 423 -12.97 8.47 25.84
CA TYR A 423 -12.42 8.07 27.13
C TYR A 423 -12.04 9.29 27.99
N LEU A 424 -11.34 10.28 27.43
CA LEU A 424 -10.98 11.51 28.16
C LEU A 424 -12.22 12.29 28.61
N TRP A 425 -13.24 12.42 27.74
CA TRP A 425 -14.51 13.02 28.14
C TRP A 425 -15.20 12.25 29.28
N SER A 426 -15.13 10.91 29.27
CA SER A 426 -15.70 10.10 30.35
C SER A 426 -15.04 10.39 31.70
N ILE A 427 -13.72 10.65 31.72
CA ILE A 427 -13.01 11.09 32.93
C ILE A 427 -13.54 12.45 33.38
N VAL A 428 -13.59 13.44 32.47
CA VAL A 428 -14.01 14.80 32.80
C VAL A 428 -15.43 14.81 33.38
N PHE A 429 -16.36 14.11 32.73
CA PHE A 429 -17.74 14.02 33.20
C PHE A 429 -17.88 13.19 34.48
N MET A 430 -17.09 12.14 34.66
CA MET A 430 -17.08 11.36 35.90
C MET A 430 -16.60 12.22 37.07
N VAL A 431 -15.53 13.00 36.89
CA VAL A 431 -15.05 13.95 37.91
C VAL A 431 -16.13 14.99 38.21
N ALA A 432 -16.76 15.58 37.19
CA ALA A 432 -17.86 16.52 37.39
C ALA A 432 -19.04 15.90 38.17
N HIS A 433 -19.42 14.65 37.84
CA HIS A 433 -20.46 13.90 38.56
C HIS A 433 -20.08 13.70 40.04
N PHE A 434 -18.85 13.29 40.33
CA PHE A 434 -18.36 13.13 41.70
C PHE A 434 -18.33 14.44 42.47
N LEU A 435 -17.91 15.55 41.84
CA LEU A 435 -17.92 16.86 42.49
C LEU A 435 -19.35 17.30 42.86
N LEU A 436 -20.32 17.07 41.96
CA LEU A 436 -21.73 17.35 42.25
C LEU A 436 -22.25 16.48 43.39
N LEU A 437 -21.96 15.18 43.36
CA LEU A 437 -22.35 14.25 44.43
C LEU A 437 -21.76 14.68 45.78
N ALA A 438 -20.48 15.04 45.82
CA ALA A 438 -19.80 15.50 47.02
C ALA A 438 -20.35 16.85 47.53
N SER A 439 -20.78 17.74 46.63
CA SER A 439 -21.42 19.02 47.00
C SER A 439 -22.72 18.81 47.77
N HIS A 440 -23.47 17.75 47.46
CA HIS A 440 -24.67 17.35 48.19
C HIS A 440 -24.39 16.71 49.56
N VAL A 441 -23.12 16.41 49.88
CA VAL A 441 -22.71 15.76 51.15
C VAL A 441 -21.96 16.72 52.06
N VAL A 442 -21.00 17.48 51.55
CA VAL A 442 -20.05 18.29 52.34
C VAL A 442 -20.35 19.81 52.27
N GLY A 443 -21.17 20.25 51.31
CA GLY A 443 -21.51 21.66 51.08
C GLY A 443 -20.61 22.35 50.03
N GLY A 444 -21.15 23.35 49.34
CA GLY A 444 -20.54 23.92 48.12
C GLY A 444 -19.19 24.65 48.29
N PHE A 445 -18.91 25.21 49.47
CA PHE A 445 -17.67 25.98 49.70
C PHE A 445 -16.42 25.10 49.80
N ALA A 446 -16.50 23.93 50.45
CA ALA A 446 -15.40 22.97 50.50
C ALA A 446 -15.11 22.38 49.11
N MET A 447 -16.16 22.23 48.29
CA MET A 447 -16.05 21.73 46.91
C MET A 447 -15.36 22.71 45.97
N PHE A 448 -15.64 24.01 46.09
CA PHE A 448 -14.98 25.03 45.28
C PHE A 448 -13.46 25.02 45.52
N GLY A 449 -13.03 24.90 46.79
CA GLY A 449 -11.62 24.74 47.14
C GLY A 449 -10.98 23.48 46.54
N GLY A 450 -11.66 22.34 46.61
CA GLY A 450 -11.18 21.08 46.02
C GLY A 450 -11.08 21.12 44.48
N ALA A 451 -12.06 21.72 43.80
CA ALA A 451 -12.05 21.89 42.36
C ALA A 451 -10.91 22.82 41.89
N CYS A 452 -10.71 23.96 42.57
CA CYS A 452 -9.58 24.85 42.30
C CYS A 452 -8.23 24.14 42.51
N PHE A 453 -8.10 23.33 43.56
CA PHE A 453 -6.88 22.56 43.81
C PHE A 453 -6.59 21.53 42.71
N LEU A 454 -7.61 20.79 42.24
CA LEU A 454 -7.44 19.85 41.12
C LEU A 454 -7.08 20.56 39.81
N ILE A 455 -7.70 21.70 39.52
CA ILE A 455 -7.37 22.52 38.34
C ILE A 455 -5.91 23.02 38.43
N LEU A 456 -5.48 23.51 39.59
CA LEU A 456 -4.11 23.95 39.82
C LEU A 456 -3.10 22.80 39.71
N LEU A 457 -3.44 21.60 40.20
CA LEU A 457 -2.59 20.42 40.06
C LEU A 457 -2.45 19.99 38.60
N VAL A 458 -3.56 19.93 37.85
CA VAL A 458 -3.52 19.59 36.42
C VAL A 458 -2.75 20.66 35.65
N TRP A 459 -2.97 21.94 35.96
CA TRP A 459 -2.24 23.03 35.34
C TRP A 459 -0.73 22.96 35.65
N ALA A 460 -0.35 22.71 36.91
CA ALA A 460 1.04 22.54 37.31
C ALA A 460 1.69 21.32 36.64
N ALA A 461 0.97 20.20 36.54
CA ALA A 461 1.44 19.02 35.83
C ALA A 461 1.66 19.33 34.35
N LEU A 462 0.69 19.95 33.67
CA LEU A 462 0.81 20.34 32.27
C LEU A 462 1.94 21.35 32.04
N TYR A 463 2.12 22.32 32.93
CA TYR A 463 3.21 23.29 32.87
C TYR A 463 4.58 22.61 33.00
N VAL A 464 4.73 21.66 33.93
CA VAL A 464 5.99 20.93 34.15
C VAL A 464 6.28 19.92 33.05
N THR A 465 5.25 19.30 32.45
CA THR A 465 5.41 18.31 31.38
C THR A 465 5.45 18.93 29.98
N SER A 466 5.18 20.23 29.85
CA SER A 466 5.37 20.93 28.57
C SER A 466 6.87 21.00 28.29
N PRO A 467 7.38 20.35 27.23
CA PRO A 467 8.79 20.45 26.90
C PRO A 467 9.09 21.91 26.52
N ASP A 468 10.07 22.52 27.19
CA ASP A 468 10.49 23.92 26.99
C ASP A 468 11.18 24.20 25.64
N GLU A 469 11.16 23.25 24.68
CA GLU A 469 11.84 23.41 23.39
C GLU A 469 10.86 23.25 22.22
N TYR A 470 10.79 24.33 21.42
CA TYR A 470 10.11 24.48 20.12
C TYR A 470 8.57 24.60 20.12
N ASP A 471 8.04 25.72 20.62
CA ASP A 471 7.33 26.70 19.77
C ASP A 471 6.89 27.92 20.61
N GLN A 472 7.37 29.09 20.21
CA GLN A 472 7.13 30.38 20.85
C GLN A 472 5.74 30.93 20.47
N SER A 473 4.71 30.09 20.54
CA SER A 473 3.32 30.48 20.36
C SER A 473 2.42 29.65 21.27
N SER A 474 2.48 29.95 22.57
CA SER A 474 1.63 29.32 23.57
C SER A 474 0.17 29.30 23.10
N ILE A 475 -0.53 28.20 23.32
CA ILE A 475 -1.96 28.03 23.01
C ILE A 475 -2.79 29.19 23.61
N LEU A 476 -2.33 29.76 24.73
CA LEU A 476 -2.88 30.97 25.35
C LEU A 476 -2.70 32.23 24.48
N SER A 477 -1.57 32.42 23.80
CA SER A 477 -1.40 33.53 22.84
C SER A 477 -2.35 33.41 21.65
N LYS A 478 -2.59 32.19 21.14
CA LYS A 478 -3.53 31.93 20.04
C LYS A 478 -4.98 32.16 20.49
N ILE A 479 -5.34 31.79 21.72
CA ILE A 479 -6.67 32.02 22.30
C ILE A 479 -6.88 33.51 22.65
N LEU A 480 -5.89 34.19 23.21
CA LEU A 480 -5.95 35.62 23.56
C LEU A 480 -5.95 36.52 22.31
N CYS A 481 -5.18 36.19 21.27
CA CYS A 481 -5.23 36.92 20.00
C CYS A 481 -6.58 36.76 19.29
N ARG A 482 -7.21 35.57 19.34
CA ARG A 482 -8.57 35.36 18.81
C ARG A 482 -9.64 36.08 19.63
N TRP A 483 -9.45 36.18 20.94
CA TRP A 483 -10.37 36.92 21.82
C TRP A 483 -10.31 38.44 21.56
N HIS A 484 -9.10 38.98 21.34
CA HIS A 484 -8.93 40.39 20.97
C HIS A 484 -9.47 40.73 19.57
N SER A 485 -9.39 39.81 18.59
CA SER A 485 -9.96 40.04 17.26
C SER A 485 -11.50 39.99 17.24
N ILE A 486 -12.13 39.45 18.28
CA ILE A 486 -13.60 39.37 18.42
C ILE A 486 -14.15 40.59 19.18
N GLN A 487 -13.32 41.34 19.91
CA GLN A 487 -13.73 42.50 20.72
C GLN A 487 -13.41 43.88 20.11
N GLY A 488 -12.90 43.97 18.88
CA GLY A 488 -12.56 45.24 18.23
C GLY A 488 -13.12 45.42 16.83
N ASP A 489 -14.38 45.88 16.72
CA ASP A 489 -14.75 47.10 15.99
C ASP A 489 -16.27 47.31 15.99
N PRO A 490 -16.78 48.24 16.81
CA PRO A 490 -17.99 48.96 16.49
C PRO A 490 -17.71 50.46 16.50
N GLU A 491 -16.86 50.97 15.60
CA GLU A 491 -16.88 52.40 15.28
C GLU A 491 -16.10 52.70 14.00
N ARG A 492 -16.80 52.65 12.86
CA ARG A 492 -16.50 53.49 11.67
C ARG A 492 -17.76 53.62 10.81
N GLY A 493 -18.72 54.35 11.35
CA GLY A 493 -19.78 54.98 10.58
C GLY A 493 -19.74 56.48 10.81
N GLY A 494 -19.42 57.25 9.77
CA GLY A 494 -19.84 58.65 9.66
C GLY A 494 -18.78 59.69 9.34
N SER A 495 -18.91 60.26 8.12
CA SER A 495 -18.63 61.67 7.76
C SER A 495 -17.14 62.08 7.65
N SER A 496 -16.64 62.74 6.61
CA SER A 496 -17.22 63.76 5.72
C SER A 496 -16.32 64.01 4.50
N ALA A 497 -16.97 64.55 3.44
CA ALA A 497 -16.44 65.41 2.36
C ALA A 497 -15.67 64.75 1.21
#